data_AF-A0AAD9VRR8-F1
#
_entry.id   AF-A0AAD9VRR8-F1
#
_cell.length_a   1.000
_cell.length_b   1.000
_cell.length_c   1.000
_cell.angle_alpha   90.00
_cell.angle_beta   90.00
_cell.angle_gamma   90.00
#
_symmetry.space_group_name_H-M   'P 1'
#
loop_
_entity.id
_entity.type
_entity.pdbx_description
1 polymer ?
#
loop_
_entity_poly.entity_id
_entity_poly.type
_entity_poly.pdbx_seq_one_letter_code
_entity_poly.pdbx_strand_id
1 'polypeptide(L)'
;MSSSKHSKLFICAADYFDDSYETGNMALQFVSYPTQVIGKSGKPIPVMVLGVLLGNKVYPIRKYAFIFLIVIGVALFMYKDGNASSKQVEGQTWFGELLILLSLIMDGLTSAVQERMRAEHKSKSGHMMLNMNLWSFIFSGVVIIISGELFEFIKFLQRYPTTIWHIATFSIAGAFGQYFIFLTVAEFGPLPCSIITTTRKFFTVLGSILIFGNSLSPRQWVSTFIVFSGLFLDAMYGRDKPSRKETVK
;
A
#
# COMPACT_ATOMS: atom_id res chain seq x y z
N MET A 1 -8.00 -29.21 -3.72
CA MET A 1 -7.51 -28.00 -4.41
C MET A 1 -8.41 -26.76 -4.27
N SER A 2 -9.75 -26.87 -4.13
CA SER A 2 -10.64 -25.71 -3.93
C SER A 2 -10.47 -25.02 -2.56
N SER A 3 -10.36 -25.79 -1.48
CA SER A 3 -10.23 -25.26 -0.10
C SER A 3 -9.01 -24.34 0.11
N SER A 4 -7.86 -24.64 -0.53
CA SER A 4 -6.67 -23.80 -0.44
C SER A 4 -6.83 -22.44 -1.14
N LYS A 5 -7.65 -22.34 -2.20
CA LYS A 5 -7.92 -21.06 -2.88
C LYS A 5 -8.76 -20.14 -2.01
N HIS A 6 -9.82 -20.68 -1.41
CA HIS A 6 -10.69 -19.91 -0.51
C HIS A 6 -9.92 -19.41 0.72
N SER A 7 -9.03 -20.24 1.29
CA SER A 7 -8.16 -19.82 2.39
C SER A 7 -7.19 -18.70 2.00
N LYS A 8 -6.57 -18.74 0.81
CA LYS A 8 -5.70 -17.66 0.32
C LYS A 8 -6.46 -16.36 0.01
N LEU A 9 -7.67 -16.48 -0.54
CA LEU A 9 -8.58 -15.35 -0.77
C LEU A 9 -9.05 -14.71 0.54
N PHE A 10 -9.33 -15.54 1.54
CA PHE A 10 -9.71 -15.10 2.88
C PHE A 10 -8.58 -14.31 3.55
N ILE A 11 -7.34 -14.81 3.50
CA ILE A 11 -6.16 -14.11 4.03
C ILE A 11 -5.97 -12.75 3.32
N CYS A 12 -6.01 -12.73 1.99
CA CYS A 12 -5.92 -11.46 1.24
C CYS A 12 -7.02 -10.46 1.61
N ALA A 13 -8.24 -10.92 1.84
CA ALA A 13 -9.36 -10.04 2.16
C ALA A 13 -9.31 -9.53 3.61
N ALA A 14 -8.84 -10.36 4.54
CA ALA A 14 -8.58 -9.97 5.92
C ALA A 14 -7.43 -8.94 5.99
N ASP A 15 -6.32 -9.19 5.27
CA ASP A 15 -5.18 -8.26 5.22
C ASP A 15 -5.54 -6.92 4.55
N TYR A 16 -6.35 -6.95 3.48
CA TYR A 16 -6.82 -5.74 2.79
C TYR A 16 -7.77 -4.89 3.66
N PHE A 17 -8.48 -5.56 4.58
CA PHE A 17 -9.32 -4.91 5.57
C PHE A 17 -8.49 -4.24 6.67
N ASP A 18 -7.48 -4.91 7.25
CA ASP A 18 -6.61 -4.33 8.27
C ASP A 18 -5.87 -3.07 7.78
N ASP A 19 -5.48 -3.04 6.51
CA ASP A 19 -4.81 -1.89 5.89
C ASP A 19 -5.77 -0.71 5.64
N SER A 20 -7.05 -1.02 5.35
CA SER A 20 -8.09 -0.03 5.02
C SER A 20 -8.83 0.52 6.24
N TYR A 21 -9.12 -0.32 7.25
CA TYR A 21 -9.99 0.01 8.39
C TYR A 21 -9.21 0.59 9.58
N GLU A 22 -8.11 -0.03 10.03
CA GLU A 22 -7.52 0.32 11.33
C GLU A 22 -6.26 1.18 11.23
N THR A 23 -5.51 1.07 10.13
CA THR A 23 -4.11 1.50 10.17
C THR A 23 -3.80 2.68 9.25
N GLY A 24 -4.31 2.65 8.01
CA GLY A 24 -4.12 3.74 7.04
C GLY A 24 -4.90 4.99 7.42
N ASN A 25 -6.21 4.91 7.57
CA ASN A 25 -7.03 6.09 7.83
C ASN A 25 -6.82 6.65 9.25
N MET A 26 -6.52 5.79 10.23
CA MET A 26 -6.23 6.22 11.60
C MET A 26 -4.87 6.95 11.68
N ALA A 27 -3.87 6.54 10.88
CA ALA A 27 -2.58 7.25 10.82
C ALA A 27 -2.72 8.71 10.33
N LEU A 28 -3.73 9.04 9.52
CA LEU A 28 -3.99 10.43 9.11
C LEU A 28 -4.34 11.35 10.29
N GLN A 29 -4.84 10.79 11.40
CA GLN A 29 -5.13 11.58 12.60
C GLN A 29 -3.86 11.98 13.35
N PHE A 30 -2.76 11.24 13.15
CA PHE A 30 -1.50 11.41 13.89
C PHE A 30 -0.35 11.93 13.02
N VAL A 31 -0.47 11.81 11.70
CA VAL A 31 0.63 12.04 10.75
C VAL A 31 0.13 12.84 9.53
N SER A 32 0.93 13.81 9.07
CA SER A 32 0.58 14.61 7.90
C SER A 32 0.49 13.76 6.63
N TYR A 33 -0.38 14.18 5.70
CA TYR A 33 -0.60 13.45 4.44
C TYR A 33 0.69 13.17 3.64
N PRO A 34 1.65 14.11 3.48
CA PRO A 34 2.91 13.81 2.80
C PRO A 34 3.74 12.72 3.49
N THR A 35 3.80 12.75 4.82
CA THR A 35 4.53 11.77 5.63
C THR A 35 3.92 10.37 5.47
N GLN A 36 2.60 10.30 5.48
CA GLN A 36 1.90 9.04 5.25
C GLN A 36 2.15 8.48 3.85
N VAL A 37 2.05 9.32 2.81
CA VAL A 37 2.26 8.86 1.43
C VAL A 37 3.69 8.39 1.21
N ILE A 38 4.68 9.07 1.80
CA ILE A 38 6.10 8.67 1.74
C ILE A 38 6.33 7.37 2.52
N GLY A 39 5.79 7.25 3.73
CA GLY A 39 5.81 6.00 4.51
C GLY A 39 5.19 4.83 3.74
N LYS A 40 3.97 4.99 3.21
CA LYS A 40 3.29 4.00 2.36
C LYS A 40 3.97 3.77 1.01
N SER A 41 4.94 4.60 0.62
CA SER A 41 5.75 4.35 -0.58
C SER A 41 6.86 3.32 -0.32
N GLY A 42 7.18 3.03 0.95
CA GLY A 42 8.07 1.94 1.37
C GLY A 42 7.50 0.51 1.21
N LYS A 43 6.30 0.34 0.62
CA LYS A 43 5.67 -0.96 0.35
C LYS A 43 6.60 -2.00 -0.28
N PRO A 44 7.52 -1.68 -1.21
CA PRO A 44 8.42 -2.69 -1.77
C PRO A 44 9.31 -3.39 -0.73
N ILE A 45 9.55 -2.78 0.44
CA ILE A 45 10.43 -3.32 1.49
C ILE A 45 9.80 -4.59 2.10
N PRO A 46 8.59 -4.58 2.70
CA PRO A 46 8.02 -5.81 3.24
C PRO A 46 7.64 -6.82 2.15
N VAL A 47 7.24 -6.36 0.96
CA VAL A 47 6.96 -7.22 -0.21
C VAL A 47 8.18 -8.09 -0.54
N MET A 48 9.38 -7.50 -0.53
CA MET A 48 10.60 -8.23 -0.81
C MET A 48 10.95 -9.20 0.33
N VAL A 49 10.92 -8.74 1.58
CA VAL A 49 11.22 -9.58 2.76
C VAL A 49 10.30 -10.81 2.79
N LEU A 50 8.98 -10.61 2.67
CA LEU A 50 8.00 -11.69 2.62
C LEU A 50 8.13 -12.53 1.35
N GLY A 51 8.55 -11.94 0.23
CA GLY A 51 8.86 -12.67 -0.99
C GLY A 51 10.05 -13.64 -0.85
N VAL A 52 11.06 -13.31 -0.03
CA VAL A 52 12.15 -14.23 0.31
C VAL A 52 11.66 -15.29 1.30
N LEU A 53 11.05 -14.87 2.42
CA LEU A 53 10.67 -15.76 3.52
C LEU A 53 9.57 -16.76 3.14
N LEU A 54 8.52 -16.29 2.46
CA LEU A 54 7.40 -17.14 2.06
C LEU A 54 7.60 -17.63 0.63
N GLY A 55 8.09 -16.81 -0.28
CA GLY A 55 8.19 -17.16 -1.70
C GLY A 55 9.40 -17.98 -2.10
N ASN A 56 10.38 -18.21 -1.21
CA ASN A 56 11.70 -18.78 -1.51
C ASN A 56 12.36 -18.11 -2.73
N LYS A 57 12.09 -16.81 -2.95
CA LYS A 57 12.67 -16.05 -4.06
C LYS A 57 14.03 -15.50 -3.66
N VAL A 58 15.02 -15.65 -4.54
CA VAL A 58 16.32 -14.99 -4.39
C VAL A 58 16.32 -13.74 -5.26
N TYR A 59 16.66 -12.60 -4.66
CA TYR A 59 16.74 -11.31 -5.36
C TYR A 59 18.21 -10.93 -5.60
N PRO A 60 18.53 -10.23 -6.71
CA PRO A 60 19.88 -9.74 -6.96
C PRO A 60 20.31 -8.69 -5.92
N ILE A 61 21.61 -8.61 -5.66
CA ILE A 61 22.21 -7.66 -4.70
C ILE A 61 21.83 -6.19 -4.99
N ARG A 62 21.66 -5.84 -6.27
CA ARG A 62 21.21 -4.51 -6.71
C ARG A 62 19.87 -4.11 -6.08
N LYS A 63 18.97 -5.08 -5.92
CA LYS A 63 17.65 -4.87 -5.35
C LYS A 63 17.72 -4.52 -3.86
N TYR A 64 18.62 -5.15 -3.12
CA TYR A 64 18.89 -4.81 -1.73
C TYR A 64 19.45 -3.38 -1.60
N ALA A 65 20.32 -2.95 -2.52
CA ALA A 65 20.87 -1.59 -2.53
C ALA A 65 19.78 -0.52 -2.75
N PHE A 66 18.82 -0.75 -3.66
CA PHE A 66 17.72 0.18 -3.89
C PHE A 66 16.75 0.26 -2.69
N ILE A 67 16.46 -0.88 -2.08
CA ILE A 67 15.67 -0.93 -0.84
C ILE A 67 16.36 -0.20 0.31
N PHE A 68 17.66 -0.40 0.47
CA PHE A 68 18.44 0.31 1.48
C PHE A 68 18.38 1.83 1.29
N LEU A 69 18.46 2.31 0.04
CA LEU A 69 18.30 3.72 -0.29
C LEU A 69 16.90 4.25 0.10
N ILE A 70 15.84 3.47 -0.16
CA ILE A 70 14.48 3.82 0.25
C ILE A 70 14.36 3.90 1.78
N VAL A 71 14.91 2.92 2.50
CA VAL A 71 14.90 2.89 3.97
C VAL A 71 15.59 4.12 4.56
N ILE A 72 16.77 4.48 4.03
CA ILE A 72 17.47 5.70 4.43
C ILE A 72 16.62 6.93 4.15
N GLY A 73 16.01 7.03 2.96
CA GLY A 73 15.17 8.15 2.60
C GLY A 73 13.96 8.31 3.53
N VAL A 74 13.28 7.20 3.87
CA VAL A 74 12.15 7.22 4.82
C VAL A 74 12.66 7.60 6.22
N ALA A 75 13.76 7.02 6.70
CA ALA A 75 14.34 7.34 8.01
C ALA A 75 14.73 8.83 8.11
N LEU A 76 15.37 9.39 7.08
CA LEU A 76 15.71 10.82 7.02
C LEU A 76 14.47 11.72 6.94
N PHE A 77 13.39 11.25 6.31
CA PHE A 77 12.13 11.98 6.25
C PHE A 77 11.45 12.04 7.61
N MET A 78 11.49 10.94 8.36
CA MET A 78 10.86 10.78 9.67
C MET A 78 11.71 11.32 10.82
N TYR A 79 13.01 11.55 10.58
CA TYR A 79 13.90 12.16 11.55
C TYR A 79 13.40 13.56 11.94
N LYS A 80 12.98 13.71 13.20
CA LYS A 80 12.68 15.00 13.84
C LYS A 80 13.96 15.57 14.45
N ASP A 81 14.25 16.84 14.16
CA ASP A 81 15.27 17.57 14.92
C ASP A 81 14.74 17.79 16.35
N GLY A 82 15.54 17.38 17.33
CA GLY A 82 15.19 17.48 18.75
C GLY A 82 15.13 18.92 19.23
N ASN A 83 14.00 19.60 18.99
CA ASN A 83 13.62 20.76 19.79
C ASN A 83 12.71 20.30 20.94
N ALA A 84 13.20 20.52 22.16
CA ALA A 84 12.74 19.98 23.44
C ALA A 84 11.36 20.45 23.93
N SER A 85 10.37 20.67 23.05
CA SER A 85 9.09 21.28 23.42
C SER A 85 7.83 20.43 23.17
N SER A 86 7.94 19.12 22.87
CA SER A 86 6.76 18.32 22.51
C SER A 86 6.72 16.89 23.09
N LYS A 87 7.11 16.68 24.35
CA LYS A 87 7.04 15.36 25.02
C LYS A 87 5.63 14.74 25.06
N GLN A 88 4.57 15.53 24.89
CA GLN A 88 3.18 15.05 24.86
C GLN A 88 2.70 14.63 23.45
N VAL A 89 3.41 15.06 22.38
CA VAL A 89 3.10 14.75 20.96
C VAL A 89 3.95 13.56 20.45
N GLU A 90 5.06 13.24 21.11
CA GLU A 90 5.95 12.12 20.72
C GLU A 90 5.26 10.75 20.80
N GLY A 91 4.45 10.50 21.85
CA GLY A 91 3.74 9.23 22.00
C GLY A 91 2.71 8.95 20.89
N GLN A 92 2.04 10.00 20.41
CA GLN A 92 1.06 9.90 19.32
C GLN A 92 1.71 9.82 17.93
N THR A 93 2.86 10.49 17.74
CA THR A 93 3.61 10.42 16.48
C THR A 93 4.15 9.00 16.29
N TRP A 94 4.87 8.44 17.28
CA TRP A 94 5.43 7.08 17.22
C TRP A 94 4.36 6.01 16.96
N PHE A 95 3.18 6.16 17.56
CA PHE A 95 2.05 5.26 17.30
C PHE A 95 1.61 5.31 15.83
N GLY A 96 1.52 6.51 15.23
CA GLY A 96 1.27 6.67 13.79
C GLY A 96 2.34 6.04 12.89
N GLU A 97 3.61 6.12 13.28
CA GLU A 97 4.73 5.51 12.55
C GLU A 97 4.68 3.98 12.61
N LEU A 98 4.40 3.42 13.79
CA LEU A 98 4.22 1.99 13.99
C LEU A 98 3.01 1.45 13.21
N LEU A 99 1.90 2.21 13.18
CA LEU A 99 0.76 1.91 12.34
C LEU A 99 1.18 1.86 10.87
N ILE A 100 1.90 2.86 10.35
CA ILE A 100 2.39 2.82 8.97
C ILE A 100 3.24 1.56 8.71
N LEU A 101 4.15 1.19 9.61
CA LEU A 101 4.94 -0.05 9.47
C LEU A 101 4.07 -1.31 9.43
N LEU A 102 3.10 -1.44 10.33
CA LEU A 102 2.18 -2.56 10.36
C LEU A 102 1.36 -2.65 9.07
N SER A 103 0.85 -1.50 8.59
CA SER A 103 0.11 -1.41 7.34
C SER A 103 0.93 -1.93 6.16
N LEU A 104 2.20 -1.54 6.07
CA LEU A 104 3.11 -1.96 4.99
C LEU A 104 3.38 -3.47 5.00
N ILE A 105 3.42 -4.11 6.18
CA ILE A 105 3.60 -5.56 6.29
C ILE A 105 2.37 -6.29 5.75
N MET A 106 1.15 -5.84 6.08
CA MET A 106 -0.10 -6.40 5.56
C MET A 106 -0.23 -6.19 4.06
N ASP A 107 0.13 -5.00 3.58
CA ASP A 107 0.20 -4.67 2.16
C ASP A 107 1.18 -5.59 1.41
N GLY A 108 2.30 -5.93 2.06
CA GLY A 108 3.31 -6.87 1.59
C GLY A 108 2.78 -8.31 1.52
N LEU A 109 2.12 -8.77 2.58
CA LEU A 109 1.54 -10.12 2.66
C LEU A 109 0.47 -10.32 1.59
N THR A 110 -0.44 -9.35 1.44
CA THR A 110 -1.47 -9.33 0.40
C THR A 110 -0.86 -9.50 -0.99
N SER A 111 0.20 -8.75 -1.30
CA SER A 111 0.85 -8.83 -2.61
C SER A 111 1.53 -10.18 -2.86
N ALA A 112 2.11 -10.80 -1.83
CA ALA A 112 2.75 -12.11 -1.92
C ALA A 112 1.71 -13.22 -2.14
N VAL A 113 0.55 -13.13 -1.47
CA VAL A 113 -0.57 -14.04 -1.67
C VAL A 113 -1.19 -13.86 -3.06
N GLN A 114 -1.40 -12.62 -3.52
CA GLN A 114 -1.87 -12.31 -4.88
C GLN A 114 -0.96 -12.90 -5.97
N GLU A 115 0.36 -12.76 -5.82
CA GLU A 115 1.35 -13.33 -6.75
C GLU A 115 1.29 -14.87 -6.78
N ARG A 116 1.16 -15.53 -5.63
CA ARG A 116 0.98 -16.99 -5.55
C ARG A 116 -0.31 -17.45 -6.23
N MET A 117 -1.41 -16.72 -6.04
CA MET A 117 -2.68 -17.04 -6.70
C MET A 117 -2.58 -16.92 -8.22
N ARG A 118 -1.90 -15.87 -8.71
CA ARG A 118 -1.62 -15.68 -10.14
C ARG A 118 -0.80 -16.85 -10.71
N ALA A 119 0.25 -17.26 -10.01
CA ALA A 119 1.16 -18.32 -10.46
C ALA A 119 0.49 -19.71 -10.51
N GLU A 120 -0.31 -20.05 -9.50
CA GLU A 120 -0.94 -21.38 -9.42
C GLU A 120 -2.17 -21.55 -10.34
N HIS A 121 -2.92 -20.48 -10.61
CA HIS A 121 -4.26 -20.62 -11.18
C HIS A 121 -4.49 -19.96 -12.55
N LYS A 122 -3.50 -19.21 -13.09
CA LYS A 122 -3.68 -18.36 -14.30
C LYS A 122 -5.05 -17.65 -14.32
N SER A 123 -5.51 -17.24 -13.14
CA SER A 123 -6.87 -16.73 -12.93
C SER A 123 -7.05 -15.45 -13.76
N LYS A 124 -8.11 -15.39 -14.58
CA LYS A 124 -8.53 -14.15 -15.25
C LYS A 124 -8.70 -13.03 -14.21
N SER A 125 -8.18 -11.85 -14.54
CA SER A 125 -8.18 -10.64 -13.67
C SER A 125 -9.51 -10.39 -12.96
N GLY A 126 -10.63 -10.50 -13.69
CA GLY A 126 -11.96 -10.22 -13.17
C GLY A 126 -12.42 -11.16 -12.05
N HIS A 127 -12.10 -12.46 -12.12
CA HIS A 127 -12.49 -13.40 -11.06
C HIS A 127 -11.67 -13.19 -9.79
N MET A 128 -10.39 -12.81 -9.92
CA MET A 128 -9.54 -12.47 -8.78
C MET A 128 -10.05 -11.21 -8.07
N MET A 129 -10.38 -10.17 -8.83
CA MET A 129 -10.92 -8.92 -8.31
C MET A 129 -12.29 -9.11 -7.65
N LEU A 130 -13.23 -9.80 -8.30
CA LEU A 130 -14.57 -10.01 -7.78
C LEU A 130 -14.54 -10.78 -6.45
N ASN A 131 -13.80 -11.89 -6.40
CA ASN A 131 -13.74 -12.71 -5.19
C ASN A 131 -13.06 -11.97 -4.03
N MET A 132 -11.99 -11.21 -4.31
CA MET A 132 -11.30 -10.44 -3.27
C MET A 132 -12.19 -9.32 -2.73
N ASN A 133 -12.92 -8.62 -3.60
CA ASN A 133 -13.85 -7.57 -3.17
C ASN A 133 -15.07 -8.13 -2.44
N LEU A 134 -15.57 -9.30 -2.83
CA LEU A 134 -16.70 -9.95 -2.18
C LEU A 134 -16.35 -10.35 -0.75
N TRP A 135 -15.19 -10.98 -0.53
CA TRP A 135 -14.72 -11.29 0.82
C TRP A 135 -14.42 -10.03 1.65
N SER A 136 -13.85 -8.99 1.03
CA SER A 136 -13.61 -7.70 1.71
C SER A 136 -14.92 -7.03 2.14
N PHE A 137 -15.96 -7.11 1.30
CA PHE A 137 -17.30 -6.61 1.63
C PHE A 137 -17.94 -7.37 2.80
N ILE A 138 -17.86 -8.70 2.80
CA ILE A 138 -18.39 -9.53 3.90
C ILE A 138 -17.68 -9.17 5.22
N PHE A 139 -16.35 -9.12 5.22
CA PHE A 139 -15.58 -8.81 6.43
C PHE A 139 -15.90 -7.40 6.94
N SER A 140 -15.92 -6.41 6.04
CA SER A 140 -16.27 -5.03 6.38
C SER A 140 -17.69 -4.93 6.94
N GLY A 141 -18.64 -5.65 6.36
CA GLY A 141 -20.02 -5.69 6.85
C GLY A 141 -20.13 -6.25 8.25
N VAL A 142 -19.42 -7.35 8.55
CA VAL A 142 -19.39 -7.94 9.90
C VAL A 142 -18.80 -6.96 10.92
N VAL A 143 -17.69 -6.30 10.60
CA VAL A 143 -17.05 -5.37 11.53
C VAL A 143 -17.93 -4.15 11.80
N ILE A 144 -18.55 -3.56 10.77
CA ILE A 144 -19.47 -2.43 10.92
C ILE A 144 -20.68 -2.79 11.79
N ILE A 145 -21.16 -4.03 11.70
CA ILE A 145 -22.25 -4.53 12.57
C ILE A 145 -21.77 -4.67 14.02
N ILE A 146 -20.56 -5.19 14.24
CA ILE A 146 -19.99 -5.38 15.58
C ILE A 146 -19.63 -4.03 16.23
N SER A 147 -19.06 -3.08 15.47
CA SER A 147 -18.66 -1.77 15.98
C SER A 147 -19.86 -0.89 16.31
N GLY A 148 -21.02 -1.14 15.71
CA GLY A 148 -22.25 -0.36 15.92
C GLY A 148 -22.23 1.01 15.23
N GLU A 149 -21.15 1.36 14.54
CA GLU A 149 -20.96 2.66 13.87
C GLU A 149 -21.94 2.86 12.70
N LEU A 150 -22.57 1.80 12.21
CA LEU A 150 -23.57 1.88 11.13
C LEU A 150 -24.69 2.88 11.44
N PHE A 151 -25.18 2.88 12.68
CA PHE A 151 -26.28 3.76 13.07
C PHE A 151 -25.83 5.22 13.16
N GLU A 152 -24.61 5.47 13.60
CA GLU A 152 -24.04 6.82 13.63
C GLU A 152 -23.78 7.33 12.21
N PHE A 153 -23.29 6.47 11.32
CA PHE A 153 -23.10 6.77 9.91
C PHE A 153 -24.41 7.13 9.20
N ILE A 154 -25.48 6.37 9.45
CA ILE A 154 -26.81 6.67 8.89
C ILE A 154 -27.32 8.04 9.38
N LYS A 155 -27.18 8.33 10.68
CA LYS A 155 -27.54 9.65 11.23
C LYS A 155 -26.70 10.78 10.62
N PHE A 156 -25.41 10.53 10.38
CA PHE A 156 -24.52 11.49 9.71
C PHE A 156 -24.98 11.77 8.26
N LEU A 157 -25.34 10.74 7.50
CA LEU A 157 -25.86 10.91 6.14
C LEU A 157 -27.20 11.64 6.10
N GLN A 158 -28.09 11.40 7.08
CA GLN A 158 -29.33 12.15 7.22
C GLN A 158 -29.07 13.63 7.53
N ARG A 159 -28.03 13.93 8.31
CA ARG A 159 -27.64 15.31 8.63
C ARG A 159 -26.96 16.01 7.46
N TYR A 160 -26.17 15.29 6.66
CA TYR A 160 -25.40 15.80 5.53
C TYR A 160 -25.65 14.96 4.26
N PRO A 161 -26.80 15.13 3.59
CA PRO A 161 -27.18 14.30 2.44
C PRO A 161 -26.27 14.51 1.23
N THR A 162 -25.61 15.67 1.11
CA THR A 162 -24.62 15.95 0.05
C THR A 162 -23.41 15.02 0.11
N THR A 163 -23.08 14.47 1.29
CA THR A 163 -21.99 13.50 1.46
C THR A 163 -22.22 12.23 0.65
N ILE A 164 -23.47 11.85 0.37
CA ILE A 164 -23.78 10.68 -0.47
C ILE A 164 -23.14 10.83 -1.86
N TRP A 165 -23.15 12.04 -2.43
CA TRP A 165 -22.51 12.30 -3.72
C TRP A 165 -20.98 12.19 -3.64
N HIS A 166 -20.38 12.66 -2.56
CA HIS A 166 -18.94 12.50 -2.33
C HIS A 166 -18.55 11.03 -2.21
N ILE A 167 -19.32 10.23 -1.48
CA ILE A 167 -19.10 8.79 -1.34
C ILE A 167 -19.28 8.09 -2.68
N ALA A 168 -20.38 8.36 -3.39
CA ALA A 168 -20.67 7.72 -4.68
C ALA A 168 -19.59 8.02 -5.73
N THR A 169 -19.19 9.29 -5.87
CA THR A 169 -18.13 9.68 -6.80
C THR A 169 -16.78 9.07 -6.41
N PHE A 170 -16.44 9.05 -5.12
CA PHE A 170 -15.24 8.38 -4.61
C PHE A 170 -15.24 6.88 -4.88
N SER A 171 -16.37 6.19 -4.65
CA SER A 171 -16.53 4.75 -4.91
C SER A 171 -16.45 4.41 -6.40
N ILE A 172 -17.06 5.20 -7.28
CA ILE A 172 -16.99 4.98 -8.74
C ILE A 172 -15.56 5.19 -9.24
N ALA A 173 -14.91 6.28 -8.83
CA ALA A 173 -13.52 6.55 -9.18
C ALA A 173 -12.58 5.46 -8.64
N GLY A 174 -12.83 5.01 -7.40
CA GLY A 174 -12.10 3.91 -6.78
C GLY A 174 -12.25 2.58 -7.52
N ALA A 175 -13.48 2.22 -7.91
CA ALA A 175 -13.77 1.01 -8.68
C ALA A 175 -13.07 1.03 -10.05
N PHE A 176 -13.11 2.18 -10.74
CA PHE A 176 -12.43 2.35 -12.01
C PHE A 176 -10.90 2.21 -11.83
N GLY A 177 -10.32 2.89 -10.84
CA GLY A 177 -8.89 2.79 -10.53
C GLY A 177 -8.46 1.36 -10.16
N GLN A 178 -9.27 0.66 -9.38
CA GLN A 178 -9.01 -0.73 -8.99
C GLN A 178 -9.06 -1.67 -10.20
N TYR A 179 -9.98 -1.46 -11.13
CA TYR A 179 -10.04 -2.23 -12.37
C TYR A 179 -8.72 -2.14 -13.16
N PHE A 180 -8.15 -0.93 -13.32
CA PHE A 180 -6.83 -0.77 -13.99
C PHE A 180 -5.69 -1.41 -13.21
N ILE A 181 -5.72 -1.38 -11.88
CA ILE A 181 -4.72 -2.06 -11.05
C ILE A 181 -4.76 -3.56 -11.34
N PHE A 182 -5.92 -4.19 -11.22
CA PHE A 182 -6.07 -5.62 -11.47
C PHE A 182 -5.79 -6.00 -12.92
N LEU A 183 -6.13 -5.15 -13.89
CA LEU A 183 -5.80 -5.34 -15.30
C LEU A 183 -4.27 -5.31 -15.51
N THR A 184 -3.60 -4.30 -14.96
CA THR A 184 -2.14 -4.16 -15.05
C THR A 184 -1.43 -5.35 -14.40
N VAL A 185 -1.88 -5.76 -13.22
CA VAL A 185 -1.37 -6.96 -12.53
C VAL A 185 -1.61 -8.20 -13.36
N ALA A 186 -2.77 -8.32 -14.01
CA ALA A 186 -3.12 -9.47 -14.82
C ALA A 186 -2.29 -9.58 -16.10
N GLU A 187 -2.02 -8.46 -16.76
CA GLU A 187 -1.38 -8.42 -18.07
C GLU A 187 0.15 -8.31 -17.96
N PHE A 188 0.63 -7.37 -17.15
CA PHE A 188 2.05 -7.06 -17.02
C PHE A 188 2.70 -7.61 -15.73
N GLY A 189 1.88 -8.14 -14.81
CA GLY A 189 2.31 -8.61 -13.50
C GLY A 189 2.33 -7.50 -12.44
N PRO A 190 2.57 -7.85 -11.17
CA PRO A 190 2.56 -6.87 -10.07
C PRO A 190 3.66 -5.82 -10.16
N LEU A 191 4.79 -6.14 -10.81
CA LEU A 191 5.94 -5.25 -10.82
C LEU A 191 5.68 -3.96 -11.62
N PRO A 192 5.28 -3.96 -12.91
CA PRO A 192 4.90 -2.72 -13.61
C PRO A 192 3.76 -1.95 -12.94
N CYS A 193 2.81 -2.66 -12.31
CA CYS A 193 1.75 -2.04 -11.52
C CYS A 193 2.32 -1.23 -10.33
N SER A 194 3.32 -1.78 -9.63
CA SER A 194 4.02 -1.07 -8.55
C SER A 194 4.72 0.20 -9.05
N ILE A 195 5.32 0.17 -10.23
CA ILE A 195 5.96 1.36 -10.84
C ILE A 195 4.92 2.45 -11.10
N ILE A 196 3.85 2.11 -11.81
CA ILE A 196 2.78 3.05 -12.18
C ILE A 196 2.16 3.69 -10.94
N THR A 197 1.83 2.89 -9.93
CA THR A 197 1.23 3.38 -8.69
C THR A 197 2.19 4.24 -7.86
N THR A 198 3.50 3.95 -7.89
CA THR A 198 4.52 4.74 -7.21
C THR A 198 4.74 6.09 -7.89
N THR A 199 4.83 6.12 -9.22
CA THR A 199 4.89 7.36 -10.00
C THR A 199 3.66 8.23 -9.72
N ARG A 200 2.47 7.64 -9.64
CA ARG A 200 1.27 8.36 -9.23
C ARG A 200 1.41 8.95 -7.82
N LYS A 201 1.87 8.15 -6.84
CA LYS A 201 2.09 8.62 -5.45
C LYS A 201 3.06 9.81 -5.40
N PHE A 202 4.12 9.80 -6.21
CA PHE A 202 5.06 10.93 -6.31
C PHE A 202 4.35 12.25 -6.65
N PHE A 203 3.58 12.25 -7.74
CA PHE A 203 2.85 13.44 -8.14
C PHE A 203 1.76 13.82 -7.15
N THR A 204 1.15 12.86 -6.45
CA THR A 204 0.21 13.14 -5.37
C THR A 204 0.90 13.84 -4.18
N VAL A 205 2.13 13.46 -3.83
CA VAL A 205 2.92 14.16 -2.78
C VAL A 205 3.22 15.58 -3.22
N LEU A 206 3.75 15.77 -4.43
CA LEU A 206 4.04 17.10 -4.96
C LEU A 206 2.78 17.98 -5.01
N GLY A 207 1.67 17.43 -5.52
CA GLY A 207 0.38 18.11 -5.56
C GLY A 207 -0.11 18.45 -4.15
N SER A 208 0.06 17.56 -3.17
CA SER A 208 -0.33 17.83 -1.79
C SER A 208 0.47 18.99 -1.17
N ILE A 209 1.78 19.06 -1.44
CA ILE A 209 2.63 20.16 -0.97
C ILE A 209 2.20 21.48 -1.60
N LEU A 210 1.96 21.49 -2.92
CA LEU A 210 1.58 22.69 -3.67
C LEU A 210 0.16 23.19 -3.34
N ILE A 211 -0.79 22.27 -3.15
CA ILE A 211 -2.21 22.60 -2.95
C ILE A 211 -2.53 22.86 -1.48
N PHE A 212 -2.01 22.05 -0.56
CA PHE A 212 -2.30 22.19 0.88
C PHE A 212 -1.27 23.04 1.62
N GLY A 213 -0.25 23.56 0.93
CA GLY A 213 0.74 24.48 1.52
C GLY A 213 1.61 23.86 2.60
N ASN A 214 1.78 22.54 2.62
CA ASN A 214 2.61 21.85 3.61
C ASN A 214 4.08 22.27 3.44
N SER A 215 4.63 23.01 4.40
CA SER A 215 6.04 23.41 4.39
C SER A 215 6.95 22.23 4.75
N LEU A 216 7.50 21.56 3.74
CA LEU A 216 8.54 20.56 3.96
C LEU A 216 9.89 21.24 4.23
N SER A 217 10.59 20.77 5.24
CA SER A 217 11.97 21.16 5.49
C SER A 217 12.89 20.78 4.31
N PRO A 218 14.03 21.46 4.11
CA PRO A 218 15.01 21.08 3.09
C PRO A 218 15.44 19.61 3.20
N ARG A 219 15.56 19.07 4.44
CA ARG A 219 15.81 17.64 4.67
C ARG A 219 14.70 16.77 4.09
N GLN A 220 13.44 17.07 4.39
CA GLN A 220 12.30 16.30 3.88
C GLN A 220 12.19 16.32 2.36
N TRP A 221 12.59 17.43 1.72
CA TRP A 221 12.72 17.48 0.26
C TRP A 221 13.79 16.52 -0.26
N VAL A 222 14.99 16.57 0.31
CA VAL A 222 16.09 15.64 -0.05
C VAL A 222 15.66 14.20 0.17
N SER A 223 15.04 13.89 1.30
CA SER A 223 14.50 12.57 1.61
C SER A 223 13.44 12.10 0.61
N THR A 224 12.55 13.00 0.20
CA THR A 224 11.53 12.71 -0.83
C THR A 224 12.21 12.30 -2.13
N PHE A 225 13.19 13.08 -2.60
CA PHE A 225 13.95 12.71 -3.80
C PHE A 225 14.67 11.37 -3.66
N ILE A 226 15.33 11.10 -2.52
CA ILE A 226 16.00 9.83 -2.26
C ILE A 226 15.03 8.65 -2.33
N VAL A 227 13.87 8.73 -1.66
CA VAL A 227 12.85 7.67 -1.66
C VAL A 227 12.35 7.39 -3.07
N PHE A 228 11.98 8.42 -3.82
CA PHE A 228 11.44 8.25 -5.16
C PHE A 228 12.49 7.80 -6.17
N SER A 229 13.75 8.26 -6.05
CA SER A 229 14.86 7.75 -6.84
C SER A 229 15.13 6.28 -6.54
N GLY A 230 15.15 5.86 -5.27
CA GLY A 230 15.32 4.45 -4.89
C GLY A 230 14.20 3.56 -5.43
N LEU A 231 12.95 4.02 -5.35
CA LEU A 231 11.80 3.31 -5.91
C LEU A 231 11.87 3.21 -7.45
N PHE A 232 12.29 4.28 -8.12
CA PHE A 232 12.45 4.30 -9.58
C PHE A 232 13.61 3.39 -10.04
N LEU A 233 14.71 3.35 -9.29
CA LEU A 233 15.84 2.47 -9.58
C LEU A 233 15.49 1.00 -9.33
N ASP A 234 14.76 0.67 -8.26
CA ASP A 234 14.24 -0.69 -8.02
C ASP A 234 13.30 -1.13 -9.14
N ALA A 235 12.40 -0.22 -9.54
CA ALA A 235 11.48 -0.42 -10.65
C ALA A 235 12.19 -0.75 -11.98
N MET A 236 13.23 0.00 -12.32
CA MET A 236 13.94 -0.16 -13.61
C MET A 236 15.00 -1.27 -13.60
N TYR A 237 15.78 -1.36 -12.52
CA TYR A 237 17.02 -2.16 -12.47
C TYR A 237 16.99 -3.27 -11.42
N GLY A 238 15.92 -3.38 -10.62
CA GLY A 238 15.74 -4.42 -9.60
C GLY A 238 15.47 -5.82 -10.16
N ARG A 239 15.45 -5.99 -11.49
CA ARG A 239 15.29 -7.30 -12.14
C ARG A 239 16.62 -7.84 -12.67
N ASP A 240 16.79 -9.15 -12.60
CA ASP A 240 17.62 -9.88 -13.55
C ASP A 240 16.79 -10.25 -14.79
N LYS A 241 17.43 -10.27 -15.96
CA LYS A 241 16.85 -10.87 -17.18
C LYS A 241 16.51 -12.33 -16.87
N PRO A 242 15.36 -12.86 -17.31
CA PRO A 242 15.08 -14.27 -17.16
C PRO A 242 16.20 -15.06 -17.83
N SER A 243 16.94 -15.86 -17.05
CA SER A 243 17.87 -16.84 -17.62
C SER A 243 17.06 -17.73 -18.55
N ARG A 244 17.30 -17.60 -19.86
CA ARG A 244 16.77 -18.48 -20.88
C ARG A 244 17.22 -19.88 -20.48
N LYS A 245 16.31 -20.73 -20.00
CA LYS A 245 16.61 -22.16 -19.84
C LYS A 245 16.96 -22.65 -21.24
N GLU A 246 18.22 -22.97 -21.47
CA GLU A 246 18.64 -23.71 -22.65
C GLU A 246 17.93 -25.05 -22.62
N THR A 247 17.02 -25.25 -23.57
CA THR A 247 16.46 -26.56 -23.87
C THR A 247 17.62 -27.40 -24.38
N VAL A 248 18.16 -28.28 -23.53
CA VAL A 248 19.07 -29.34 -23.96
C VAL A 248 18.29 -30.20 -24.96
N LYS A 249 18.80 -30.24 -26.21
CA LYS A 249 18.30 -31.09 -27.29
C LYS A 249 18.59 -32.56 -27.01
#